data_AF-A0A813H1N1-F1
#
_entry.id   AF-A0A813H1N1-F1
#
_cell.length_a   1.000
_cell.length_b   1.000
_cell.length_c   1.000
_cell.angle_alpha   90.00
_cell.angle_beta   90.00
_cell.angle_gamma   90.00
#
_symmetry.space_group_name_H-M   'P 1'
#
loop_
_entity.id
_entity.type
_entity.pdbx_description
1 polymer ?
#
loop_
_entity_poly.entity_id
_entity_poly.type
_entity_poly.pdbx_seq_one_letter_code
_entity_poly.pdbx_strand_id
1 'polypeptide(L)'
;MALNKACAEEIEQLCDENFFSEETIPCLAKWRGGDEEFSEKCTSVMSWAMPVEAEEAETVTDELGMSEADYEEKKEWQAKRKAARGDAIERMKMKDVDAKKEQERVELERYKSENPEEYAAMIAQQEEEKRQQADFKRRERQMAAALQRKKRAAAGETEEAPQEAGKLFHRLKDLGVGYKKSGWMPSVTNLVALVVLGGIGYVVLLGAGVIKTEGGSNPRRGGGGGGKKKRG
;
A
#
# COMPACT_ATOMS: atom_id res chain seq x y z
N MET A 1 37.30 1.49 -30.84
CA MET A 1 38.26 2.37 -31.54
C MET A 1 38.31 3.81 -30.99
N ALA A 2 37.67 4.16 -29.87
CA ALA A 2 37.86 5.48 -29.27
C ALA A 2 39.28 5.63 -28.67
N LEU A 3 39.79 4.57 -28.04
CA LEU A 3 41.15 4.50 -27.49
C LEU A 3 42.23 4.74 -28.56
N ASN A 4 42.17 4.02 -29.68
CA ASN A 4 43.16 4.19 -30.77
C ASN A 4 43.17 5.60 -31.38
N LYS A 5 42.06 6.33 -31.32
CA LYS A 5 42.00 7.72 -31.79
C LYS A 5 42.49 8.73 -30.73
N ALA A 6 42.27 8.43 -29.45
CA ALA A 6 42.66 9.28 -28.35
C ALA A 6 44.14 9.14 -27.97
N CYS A 7 44.71 7.96 -28.22
CA CYS A 7 46.11 7.59 -27.94
C CYS A 7 46.93 7.39 -29.21
N ALA A 8 46.54 8.03 -30.34
CA ALA A 8 47.15 7.74 -31.63
C ALA A 8 48.66 8.03 -31.64
N GLU A 9 49.07 9.13 -31.01
CA GLU A 9 50.46 9.57 -30.95
C GLU A 9 51.30 8.65 -30.06
N GLU A 10 50.75 8.22 -28.92
CA GLU A 10 51.44 7.33 -27.98
C GLU A 10 51.51 5.88 -28.49
N ILE A 11 50.53 5.44 -29.28
CA ILE A 11 50.57 4.15 -29.97
C ILE A 11 51.68 4.15 -31.02
N GLU A 12 51.78 5.20 -31.83
CA GLU A 12 52.84 5.32 -32.85
C GLU A 12 54.24 5.39 -32.23
N GLN A 13 54.39 6.04 -31.07
CA GLN A 13 55.70 6.19 -30.42
C GLN A 13 56.11 4.95 -29.60
N LEU A 14 55.18 4.32 -28.87
CA LEU A 14 55.50 3.28 -27.88
C LEU A 14 55.15 1.87 -28.32
N CYS A 15 54.27 1.73 -29.30
CA CYS A 15 53.69 0.46 -29.70
C CYS A 15 54.02 0.04 -31.13
N ASP A 16 54.43 0.94 -32.04
CA ASP A 16 54.73 0.57 -33.44
C ASP A 16 55.98 -0.31 -33.60
N GLU A 17 56.96 -0.23 -32.70
CA GLU A 17 58.12 -1.14 -32.71
C GLU A 17 57.78 -2.54 -32.16
N ASN A 18 56.67 -2.67 -31.44
CA ASN A 18 56.25 -3.92 -30.84
C ASN A 18 55.16 -4.56 -31.69
N PHE A 19 55.34 -5.84 -32.04
CA PHE A 19 54.51 -6.61 -32.97
C PHE A 19 53.10 -6.93 -32.42
N PHE A 20 52.27 -5.92 -32.14
CA PHE A 20 50.91 -6.05 -31.63
C PHE A 20 49.91 -5.61 -32.70
N SER A 21 49.74 -6.43 -33.74
CA SER A 21 48.95 -6.07 -34.92
C SER A 21 47.43 -5.98 -34.69
N GLU A 22 46.91 -6.39 -33.52
CA GLU A 22 45.46 -6.49 -33.29
C GLU A 22 44.97 -5.90 -31.95
N GLU A 23 45.83 -5.77 -30.93
CA GLU A 23 45.44 -5.21 -29.63
C GLU A 23 46.49 -4.23 -29.10
N THR A 24 46.15 -2.94 -29.08
CA THR A 24 47.00 -1.85 -28.53
C THR A 24 46.90 -1.72 -27.01
N ILE A 25 45.88 -2.36 -26.39
CA ILE A 25 45.62 -2.29 -24.95
C ILE A 25 46.76 -2.92 -24.13
N PRO A 26 47.27 -4.14 -24.43
CA PRO A 26 48.39 -4.74 -23.68
C PRO A 26 49.68 -3.92 -23.76
N CYS A 27 49.94 -3.27 -24.90
CA CYS A 27 51.09 -2.38 -25.06
C CYS A 27 50.97 -1.15 -24.15
N LEU A 28 49.85 -0.43 -24.24
CA LEU A 28 49.60 0.76 -23.42
C LEU A 28 49.57 0.43 -21.92
N ALA A 29 49.06 -0.74 -21.53
CA ALA A 29 49.05 -1.20 -20.13
C ALA A 29 50.47 -1.36 -19.55
N LYS A 30 51.43 -1.85 -20.35
CA LYS A 30 52.83 -2.03 -19.93
C LYS A 30 53.52 -0.71 -19.58
N TRP A 31 53.13 0.37 -20.26
CA TRP A 31 53.75 1.69 -20.11
C TRP A 31 53.08 2.58 -19.06
N ARG A 32 51.88 2.24 -18.58
CA ARG A 32 51.12 3.01 -17.58
C ARG A 32 51.85 3.23 -16.24
N GLY A 33 52.80 2.37 -15.90
CA GLY A 33 53.62 2.48 -14.69
C GLY A 33 55.06 2.96 -14.93
N GLY A 34 55.40 3.35 -16.16
CA GLY A 34 56.70 3.92 -16.50
C GLY A 34 56.74 5.44 -16.31
N ASP A 35 57.92 6.03 -16.48
CA ASP A 35 58.16 7.48 -16.36
C ASP A 35 57.67 8.29 -17.58
N GLU A 36 56.97 7.66 -18.52
CA GLU A 36 56.51 8.32 -19.74
C GLU A 36 55.11 8.91 -19.59
N GLU A 37 54.99 10.20 -19.91
CA GLU A 37 53.75 10.95 -19.77
C GLU A 37 52.83 10.71 -20.98
N PHE A 38 51.69 10.04 -20.74
CA PHE A 38 50.59 9.97 -21.70
C PHE A 38 49.87 11.32 -21.80
N SER A 39 49.34 11.66 -22.98
CA SER A 39 48.47 12.84 -23.10
C SER A 39 47.24 12.69 -22.20
N GLU A 40 46.74 13.82 -21.68
CA GLU A 40 45.53 13.85 -20.84
C GLU A 40 44.32 13.17 -21.51
N LYS A 41 44.23 13.29 -22.84
CA LYS A 41 43.18 12.65 -23.64
C LYS A 41 43.33 11.14 -23.66
N CYS A 42 44.55 10.63 -23.81
CA CYS A 42 44.81 9.20 -23.76
C CYS A 42 44.55 8.64 -22.36
N THR A 43 45.05 9.29 -21.31
CA THR A 43 44.84 8.88 -19.91
C THR A 43 43.35 8.84 -19.54
N SER A 44 42.57 9.83 -19.98
CA SER A 44 41.12 9.86 -19.74
C SER A 44 40.37 8.72 -20.42
N VAL A 45 40.82 8.23 -21.57
CA VAL A 45 40.15 7.14 -22.28
C VAL A 45 40.67 5.78 -21.80
N MET A 46 41.94 5.69 -21.42
CA MET A 46 42.54 4.49 -20.83
C MET A 46 41.88 4.08 -19.50
N SER A 47 41.52 5.05 -18.65
CA SER A 47 40.83 4.76 -17.38
C SER A 47 39.43 4.15 -17.56
N TRP A 48 38.80 4.36 -18.71
CA TRP A 48 37.54 3.72 -19.08
C TRP A 48 37.73 2.36 -19.75
N ALA A 49 38.84 2.20 -20.48
CA ALA A 49 39.10 1.02 -21.29
C ALA A 49 39.75 -0.13 -20.52
N MET A 50 40.43 0.16 -19.40
CA MET A 50 41.12 -0.85 -18.59
C MET A 50 40.50 -0.98 -17.20
N PRO A 51 40.35 -2.22 -16.69
CA PRO A 51 39.92 -2.42 -15.31
C PRO A 51 40.94 -1.76 -14.36
N VAL A 52 40.44 -0.94 -13.45
CA VAL A 52 41.25 -0.38 -12.37
C VAL A 52 41.57 -1.55 -11.44
N GLU A 53 42.86 -1.84 -11.26
CA GLU A 53 43.31 -2.78 -10.23
C GLU A 53 42.95 -2.17 -8.87
N ALA A 54 41.80 -2.58 -8.35
CA ALA A 54 41.31 -2.16 -7.04
C ALA A 54 42.10 -2.91 -5.97
N GLU A 55 43.28 -2.39 -5.61
CA GLU A 55 44.02 -2.79 -4.42
C GLU A 55 43.42 -2.16 -3.15
N GLU A 56 42.13 -2.36 -2.86
CA GLU A 56 41.63 -2.28 -1.48
C GLU A 56 40.57 -3.36 -1.27
N ALA A 57 40.96 -4.37 -0.48
CA ALA A 57 40.15 -5.52 -0.14
C ALA A 57 38.97 -5.12 0.76
N GLU A 58 37.80 -4.90 0.15
CA GLU A 58 36.54 -4.98 0.88
C GLU A 58 36.24 -6.44 1.20
N THR A 59 36.21 -6.71 2.50
CA THR A 59 36.00 -8.01 3.10
C THR A 59 34.55 -8.50 2.92
N VAL A 60 34.45 -9.77 2.52
CA VAL A 60 33.27 -10.67 2.54
C VAL A 60 32.27 -10.49 1.39
N THR A 61 32.71 -10.91 0.20
CA THR A 61 31.83 -11.28 -0.91
C THR A 61 31.27 -12.69 -0.68
N ASP A 62 29.99 -12.80 -0.32
CA ASP A 62 29.18 -13.98 -0.71
C ASP A 62 29.19 -14.06 -2.25
N GLU A 63 29.03 -15.24 -2.86
CA GLU A 63 29.40 -15.55 -4.26
C GLU A 63 28.75 -14.68 -5.37
N LEU A 64 27.90 -13.71 -4.99
CA LEU A 64 27.35 -12.66 -5.84
C LEU A 64 28.00 -11.26 -5.70
N GLY A 65 29.00 -11.07 -4.84
CA GLY A 65 29.76 -9.82 -4.75
C GLY A 65 28.96 -8.58 -4.34
N MET A 66 27.85 -8.75 -3.60
CA MET A 66 27.10 -7.63 -3.00
C MET A 66 27.32 -7.58 -1.50
N SER A 67 27.56 -6.38 -0.97
CA SER A 67 27.69 -6.17 0.48
C SER A 67 26.33 -6.40 1.18
N GLU A 68 26.35 -6.70 2.47
CA GLU A 68 25.11 -6.87 3.26
C GLU A 68 24.23 -5.59 3.19
N ALA A 69 24.85 -4.42 3.12
CA ALA A 69 24.17 -3.14 2.93
C ALA A 69 23.47 -3.05 1.56
N ASP A 70 24.10 -3.52 0.48
CA ASP A 70 23.48 -3.55 -0.86
C ASP A 70 22.28 -4.49 -0.90
N TYR A 71 22.32 -5.60 -0.15
CA TYR A 71 21.19 -6.52 -0.05
C TYR A 71 19.99 -5.89 0.65
N GLU A 72 20.22 -5.13 1.72
CA GLU A 72 19.17 -4.39 2.41
C GLU A 72 18.58 -3.30 1.53
N GLU A 73 19.43 -2.49 0.88
CA GLU A 73 18.97 -1.43 -0.03
C GLU A 73 18.16 -2.02 -1.20
N LYS A 74 18.62 -3.13 -1.78
CA LYS A 74 17.91 -3.81 -2.86
C LYS A 74 16.57 -4.39 -2.39
N LYS A 75 16.51 -4.97 -1.19
CA LYS A 75 15.25 -5.45 -0.59
C LYS A 75 14.28 -4.30 -0.34
N GLU A 76 14.75 -3.18 0.21
CA GLU A 76 13.92 -1.99 0.40
C GLU A 76 13.41 -1.42 -0.91
N TRP A 77 14.27 -1.34 -1.93
CA TRP A 77 13.90 -0.85 -3.26
C TRP A 77 12.84 -1.74 -3.92
N GLN A 78 13.01 -3.07 -3.82
CA GLN A 78 12.01 -4.02 -4.30
C GLN A 78 10.68 -3.88 -3.54
N ALA A 79 10.73 -3.73 -2.21
CA ALA A 79 9.55 -3.53 -1.37
C ALA A 79 8.81 -2.24 -1.73
N LYS A 80 9.54 -1.11 -1.88
CA LYS A 80 8.98 0.18 -2.30
C LYS A 80 8.32 0.09 -3.68
N ARG A 81 8.95 -0.56 -4.66
CA ARG A 81 8.35 -0.75 -6.00
C ARG A 81 7.15 -1.68 -5.99
N LYS A 82 7.19 -2.75 -5.20
CA LYS A 82 6.05 -3.67 -5.06
C LYS A 82 4.86 -2.96 -4.42
N ALA A 83 5.09 -2.17 -3.37
CA ALA A 83 4.06 -1.37 -2.71
C ALA A 83 3.46 -0.32 -3.67
N ALA A 84 4.32 0.43 -4.38
CA ALA A 84 3.86 1.44 -5.35
C ALA A 84 3.04 0.82 -6.50
N ARG A 85 3.43 -0.35 -7.00
CA ARG A 85 2.66 -1.10 -8.00
C ARG A 85 1.32 -1.59 -7.44
N GLY A 86 1.31 -2.11 -6.21
CA GLY A 86 0.10 -2.58 -5.54
C GLY A 86 -0.93 -1.46 -5.36
N ASP A 87 -0.49 -0.32 -4.86
CA ASP A 87 -1.35 0.86 -4.64
C ASP A 87 -1.91 1.43 -5.96
N ALA A 88 -1.10 1.49 -7.03
CA ALA A 88 -1.60 1.89 -8.34
C ALA A 88 -2.68 0.94 -8.89
N ILE A 89 -2.49 -0.38 -8.72
CA ILE A 89 -3.48 -1.39 -9.14
C ILE A 89 -4.76 -1.26 -8.30
N GLU A 90 -4.65 -1.06 -7.00
CA GLU A 90 -5.81 -0.90 -6.12
C GLU A 90 -6.62 0.35 -6.47
N ARG A 91 -5.93 1.48 -6.75
CA ARG A 91 -6.59 2.72 -7.20
C ARG A 91 -7.32 2.55 -8.53
N MET A 92 -6.78 1.76 -9.45
CA MET A 92 -7.48 1.44 -10.71
C MET A 92 -8.70 0.55 -10.46
N LYS A 93 -8.55 -0.51 -9.66
CA LYS A 93 -9.67 -1.40 -9.30
C LYS A 93 -10.82 -0.67 -8.62
N MET A 94 -10.53 0.26 -7.71
CA MET A 94 -11.57 1.04 -7.04
C MET A 94 -12.34 1.92 -8.03
N LYS A 95 -11.63 2.58 -8.96
CA LYS A 95 -12.26 3.37 -10.02
C LYS A 95 -13.14 2.52 -10.94
N ASP A 96 -12.67 1.32 -11.30
CA ASP A 96 -13.45 0.40 -12.14
C ASP A 96 -14.70 -0.11 -11.43
N VAL A 97 -14.60 -0.39 -10.12
CA VAL A 97 -15.75 -0.78 -9.30
C VAL A 97 -16.78 0.36 -9.21
N ASP A 98 -16.33 1.60 -9.02
CA ASP A 98 -17.22 2.75 -8.95
C ASP A 98 -17.87 3.06 -10.31
N ALA A 99 -17.09 2.98 -11.40
CA ALA A 99 -17.61 3.13 -12.75
C ALA A 99 -18.65 2.05 -13.10
N LYS A 100 -18.38 0.80 -12.73
CA LYS A 100 -19.30 -0.31 -12.95
C LYS A 100 -20.59 -0.16 -12.14
N LYS A 101 -20.50 0.26 -10.88
CA LYS A 101 -21.68 0.54 -10.05
C LYS A 101 -22.55 1.65 -10.63
N GLU A 102 -21.93 2.71 -11.16
CA GLU A 102 -22.67 3.79 -11.80
C GLU A 102 -23.34 3.31 -13.09
N GLN A 103 -22.65 2.52 -13.91
CA GLN A 103 -23.23 1.89 -15.11
C GLN A 103 -24.42 0.99 -14.75
N GLU A 104 -24.28 0.09 -13.77
CA GLU A 104 -25.37 -0.76 -13.30
C GLU A 104 -26.55 0.07 -12.77
N ARG A 105 -26.30 1.22 -12.11
CA ARG A 105 -27.37 2.10 -11.65
C ARG A 105 -28.12 2.73 -12.82
N VAL A 106 -27.40 3.26 -13.80
CA VAL A 106 -27.99 3.88 -14.99
C VAL A 106 -28.74 2.85 -15.83
N GLU A 107 -28.18 1.65 -16.02
CA GLU A 107 -28.84 0.55 -16.72
C GLU A 107 -30.11 0.09 -16.00
N LEU A 108 -30.09 0.04 -14.66
CA LEU A 108 -31.28 -0.31 -13.88
C LEU A 108 -32.35 0.79 -13.96
N GLU A 109 -31.97 2.07 -13.93
CA GLU A 109 -32.88 3.19 -14.14
C GLU A 109 -33.49 3.17 -15.55
N ARG A 110 -32.67 2.86 -16.55
CA ARG A 110 -33.12 2.68 -17.93
C ARG A 110 -34.09 1.50 -18.04
N TYR A 111 -33.76 0.34 -17.47
CA TYR A 111 -34.62 -0.83 -17.47
C TYR A 111 -35.97 -0.57 -16.79
N LYS A 112 -35.97 0.15 -15.65
CA LYS A 112 -37.21 0.60 -14.98
C LYS A 112 -38.08 1.47 -15.89
N SER A 113 -37.46 2.33 -16.69
CA SER A 113 -38.18 3.24 -17.58
C SER A 113 -38.70 2.55 -18.85
N GLU A 114 -37.94 1.61 -19.40
CA GLU A 114 -38.31 0.90 -20.63
C GLU A 114 -39.31 -0.23 -20.38
N ASN A 115 -39.20 -0.95 -19.25
CA ASN A 115 -40.03 -2.13 -18.95
C ASN A 115 -40.49 -2.15 -17.47
N PRO A 116 -41.47 -1.33 -17.07
CA PRO A 116 -41.92 -1.24 -15.68
C PRO A 116 -42.60 -2.53 -15.18
N GLU A 117 -43.30 -3.27 -16.05
CA GLU A 117 -44.00 -4.51 -15.68
C GLU A 117 -43.00 -5.64 -15.35
N GLU A 118 -41.98 -5.81 -16.16
CA GLU A 118 -40.93 -6.81 -15.91
C GLU A 118 -40.12 -6.47 -14.65
N TYR A 119 -39.83 -5.18 -14.43
CA TYR A 119 -39.15 -4.75 -13.21
C TYR A 119 -39.99 -5.05 -11.96
N ALA A 120 -41.31 -4.86 -12.01
CA ALA A 120 -42.19 -5.22 -10.91
C ALA A 120 -42.21 -6.74 -10.65
N ALA A 121 -42.23 -7.55 -11.71
CA ALA A 121 -42.14 -9.01 -11.60
C ALA A 121 -40.80 -9.47 -10.99
N MET A 122 -39.68 -8.85 -11.39
CA MET A 122 -38.36 -9.11 -10.81
C MET A 122 -38.34 -8.82 -9.30
N ILE A 123 -38.92 -7.69 -8.88
CA ILE A 123 -38.96 -7.31 -7.46
C ILE A 123 -39.83 -8.29 -6.65
N ALA A 124 -40.97 -8.71 -7.20
CA ALA A 124 -41.83 -9.72 -6.57
C ALA A 124 -41.08 -11.06 -6.39
N GLN A 125 -40.36 -11.51 -7.43
CA GLN A 125 -39.55 -12.72 -7.36
C GLN A 125 -38.44 -12.62 -6.30
N GLN A 126 -37.73 -11.49 -6.23
CA GLN A 126 -36.71 -11.27 -5.19
C GLN A 126 -37.29 -11.29 -3.77
N GLU A 127 -38.52 -10.82 -3.57
CA GLU A 127 -39.19 -10.90 -2.28
C GLU A 127 -39.56 -12.33 -1.92
N GLU A 128 -40.10 -13.10 -2.86
CA GLU A 128 -40.43 -14.51 -2.66
C GLU A 128 -39.17 -15.34 -2.34
N GLU A 129 -38.08 -15.14 -3.07
CA GLU A 129 -36.80 -15.80 -2.80
C GLU A 129 -36.27 -15.44 -1.40
N LYS A 130 -36.35 -14.16 -1.00
CA LYS A 130 -35.97 -13.75 0.36
C LYS A 130 -36.83 -14.41 1.44
N ARG A 131 -38.14 -14.54 1.20
CA ARG A 131 -39.04 -15.25 2.12
C ARG A 131 -38.66 -16.73 2.23
N GLN A 132 -38.41 -17.39 1.11
CA GLN A 132 -37.96 -18.79 1.07
C GLN A 132 -36.61 -18.98 1.78
N GLN A 133 -35.64 -18.09 1.54
CA GLN A 133 -34.34 -18.13 2.23
C GLN A 133 -34.47 -17.91 3.74
N ALA A 134 -35.34 -16.99 4.17
CA ALA A 134 -35.60 -16.75 5.58
C ALA A 134 -36.23 -18.00 6.25
N ASP A 135 -37.17 -18.65 5.58
CA ASP A 135 -37.79 -19.89 6.06
C ASP A 135 -36.81 -21.05 6.09
N PHE A 136 -35.97 -21.19 5.07
CA PHE A 136 -34.89 -22.18 5.03
C PHE A 136 -33.92 -21.98 6.19
N LYS A 137 -33.47 -20.75 6.41
CA LYS A 137 -32.57 -20.40 7.51
C LYS A 137 -33.21 -20.62 8.87
N ARG A 138 -34.53 -20.41 9.00
CA ARG A 138 -35.28 -20.73 10.21
C ARG A 138 -35.31 -22.25 10.47
N ARG A 139 -35.56 -23.06 9.45
CA ARG A 139 -35.54 -24.53 9.53
C ARG A 139 -34.14 -25.05 9.87
N GLU A 140 -33.11 -24.50 9.23
CA GLU A 140 -31.71 -24.85 9.50
C GLU A 140 -31.34 -24.58 10.96
N ARG A 141 -31.71 -23.42 11.51
CA ARG A 141 -31.50 -23.11 12.94
C ARG A 141 -32.22 -24.09 13.86
N GLN A 142 -33.46 -24.49 13.52
CA GLN A 142 -34.20 -25.48 14.30
C GLN A 142 -33.54 -26.85 14.25
N MET A 143 -33.08 -27.28 13.07
CA MET A 143 -32.37 -28.54 12.89
C MET A 143 -31.03 -28.54 13.64
N ALA A 144 -30.26 -27.45 13.55
CA ALA A 144 -29.01 -27.29 14.28
C ALA A 144 -29.24 -27.33 15.81
N ALA A 145 -30.27 -26.63 16.31
CA ALA A 145 -30.64 -26.68 17.72
C ALA A 145 -31.08 -28.10 18.16
N ALA A 146 -31.85 -28.81 17.34
CA ALA A 146 -32.25 -30.18 17.62
C ALA A 146 -31.04 -31.15 17.62
N LEU A 147 -30.11 -30.99 16.69
CA LEU A 147 -28.87 -31.76 16.66
C LEU A 147 -27.99 -31.48 17.89
N GLN A 148 -27.90 -30.23 18.34
CA GLN A 148 -27.19 -29.90 19.58
C GLN A 148 -27.83 -30.55 20.80
N ARG A 149 -29.18 -30.55 20.89
CA ARG A 149 -29.90 -31.27 21.97
C ARG A 149 -29.62 -32.77 21.93
N LYS A 150 -29.64 -33.40 20.75
CA LYS A 150 -29.30 -34.82 20.59
C LYS A 150 -27.85 -35.12 20.99
N LYS A 151 -26.90 -34.26 20.61
CA LYS A 151 -25.48 -34.42 20.98
C LYS A 151 -25.29 -34.32 22.50
N ARG A 152 -25.93 -33.35 23.17
CA ARG A 152 -25.88 -33.21 24.64
C ARG A 152 -26.52 -34.41 25.35
N ALA A 153 -27.68 -34.86 24.88
CA ALA A 153 -28.34 -36.04 25.43
C ALA A 153 -27.49 -37.31 25.26
N ALA A 154 -26.83 -37.48 24.10
CA ALA A 154 -25.92 -38.60 23.87
C ALA A 154 -24.63 -38.53 24.70
N ALA A 155 -24.17 -37.33 25.05
CA ALA A 155 -23.00 -37.10 25.90
C ALA A 155 -23.30 -37.28 27.41
N GLY A 156 -24.56 -37.48 27.81
CA GLY A 156 -24.94 -37.66 29.20
C GLY A 156 -24.86 -36.42 30.07
N GLU A 157 -24.72 -35.22 29.48
CA GLU A 157 -24.80 -33.96 30.22
C GLU A 157 -26.26 -33.67 30.61
N THR A 158 -26.55 -33.75 31.92
CA THR A 158 -27.86 -33.42 32.50
C THR A 158 -28.23 -31.94 32.29
N GLU A 159 -29.53 -31.70 32.10
CA GLU A 159 -30.16 -30.48 31.57
C GLU A 159 -30.15 -29.26 32.52
N GLU A 160 -29.22 -29.15 33.48
CA GLU A 160 -29.27 -28.10 34.52
C GLU A 160 -28.52 -26.80 34.15
N ALA A 161 -27.72 -26.76 33.08
CA ALA A 161 -26.79 -25.65 32.84
C ALA A 161 -27.23 -24.43 31.99
N PRO A 162 -28.43 -24.29 31.36
CA PRO A 162 -28.69 -23.10 30.55
C PRO A 162 -29.31 -21.92 31.33
N GLN A 163 -29.90 -22.14 32.51
CA GLN A 163 -30.58 -21.06 33.25
C GLN A 163 -29.64 -20.16 34.06
N GLU A 164 -28.44 -20.62 34.42
CA GLU A 164 -27.50 -19.81 35.20
C GLU A 164 -26.69 -18.84 34.34
N ALA A 165 -26.36 -19.21 33.10
CA ALA A 165 -25.61 -18.33 32.19
C ALA A 165 -26.39 -17.06 31.81
N GLY A 166 -27.72 -17.16 31.63
CA GLY A 166 -28.58 -16.01 31.32
C GLY A 166 -28.74 -15.03 32.49
N LYS A 167 -28.80 -15.55 33.73
CA LYS A 167 -28.90 -14.74 34.96
C LYS A 167 -27.58 -14.03 35.29
N LEU A 168 -26.45 -14.66 35.00
CA LEU A 168 -25.12 -14.04 35.11
C LEU A 168 -24.96 -12.89 34.09
N PHE A 169 -25.39 -13.09 32.84
CA PHE A 169 -25.29 -12.05 31.81
C PHE A 169 -26.17 -10.83 32.11
N HIS A 170 -27.37 -11.03 32.68
CA HIS A 170 -28.22 -9.92 33.13
C HIS A 170 -27.65 -9.19 34.35
N ARG A 171 -27.09 -9.90 35.34
CA ARG A 171 -26.41 -9.27 36.48
C ARG A 171 -25.16 -8.49 36.09
N LEU A 172 -24.37 -8.97 35.13
CA LEU A 172 -23.21 -8.22 34.61
C LEU A 172 -23.59 -6.95 33.85
N LYS A 173 -24.76 -6.94 33.20
CA LYS A 173 -25.28 -5.77 32.48
C LYS A 173 -25.75 -4.66 33.42
N ASP A 174 -26.33 -5.04 34.56
CA ASP A 174 -26.78 -4.10 35.61
C ASP A 174 -25.63 -3.58 36.49
N LEU A 175 -24.51 -4.30 36.58
CA LEU A 175 -23.30 -3.85 37.31
C LEU A 175 -22.47 -2.79 36.57
N GLY A 176 -22.93 -2.29 35.42
CA GLY A 176 -22.25 -1.20 34.71
C GLY A 176 -20.84 -1.57 34.22
N VAL A 177 -20.49 -2.86 34.21
CA VAL A 177 -19.29 -3.37 33.56
C VAL A 177 -19.56 -3.33 32.07
N GLY A 178 -19.46 -2.12 31.52
CA GLY A 178 -19.47 -1.88 30.08
C GLY A 178 -18.44 -2.81 29.48
N TYR A 179 -18.95 -3.79 28.73
CA TYR A 179 -18.17 -4.70 27.91
C TYR A 179 -17.36 -3.84 26.94
N LYS A 180 -16.16 -3.43 27.37
CA LYS A 180 -15.16 -2.84 26.48
C LYS A 180 -14.89 -3.94 25.47
N LYS A 181 -15.47 -3.81 24.28
CA LYS A 181 -15.08 -4.52 23.07
C LYS A 181 -13.59 -4.27 22.87
N SER A 182 -12.74 -5.10 23.48
CA SER A 182 -11.37 -5.26 23.07
C SER A 182 -11.41 -6.03 21.76
N GLY A 183 -11.03 -5.37 20.67
CA GLY A 183 -10.91 -6.02 19.37
C GLY A 183 -11.13 -5.05 18.21
N TRP A 184 -10.04 -4.41 17.81
CA TRP A 184 -9.80 -3.68 16.55
C TRP A 184 -10.56 -2.37 16.24
N MET A 185 -11.83 -2.23 16.62
CA MET A 185 -12.61 -1.02 16.31
C MET A 185 -12.05 0.31 16.86
N PRO A 186 -11.54 0.41 18.11
CA PRO A 186 -11.05 1.70 18.61
C PRO A 186 -9.80 2.20 17.88
N SER A 187 -9.00 1.29 17.32
CA SER A 187 -7.84 1.64 16.51
C SER A 187 -8.26 2.28 15.19
N VAL A 188 -9.31 1.75 14.54
CA VAL A 188 -9.83 2.30 13.27
C VAL A 188 -10.48 3.66 13.49
N THR A 189 -11.24 3.84 14.56
CA THR A 189 -11.86 5.15 14.86
C THR A 189 -10.83 6.22 15.20
N ASN A 190 -9.76 5.88 15.93
CA ASN A 190 -8.68 6.84 16.19
C ASN A 190 -7.88 7.18 14.92
N LEU A 191 -7.66 6.20 14.03
CA LEU A 191 -6.94 6.43 12.78
C LEU A 191 -7.77 7.30 11.82
N VAL A 192 -9.08 7.05 11.71
CA VAL A 192 -10.01 7.90 10.96
C VAL A 192 -10.06 9.31 11.54
N ALA A 193 -10.10 9.47 12.86
CA ALA A 193 -10.06 10.78 13.51
C ALA A 193 -8.75 11.54 13.23
N LEU A 194 -7.60 10.85 13.25
CA LEU A 194 -6.31 11.45 12.93
C LEU A 194 -6.19 11.83 11.45
N VAL A 195 -6.74 11.05 10.53
CA VAL A 195 -6.77 11.38 9.09
C VAL A 195 -7.69 12.57 8.81
N VAL A 196 -8.84 12.66 9.48
CA VAL A 196 -9.76 13.80 9.31
C VAL A 196 -9.16 15.07 9.92
N LEU A 197 -8.61 15.01 11.13
CA LEU A 197 -7.97 16.18 11.76
C LEU A 197 -6.69 16.59 11.04
N GLY A 198 -5.87 15.62 10.61
CA GLY A 198 -4.67 15.86 9.83
C GLY A 198 -4.97 16.39 8.42
N GLY A 199 -6.01 15.87 7.76
CA GLY A 199 -6.47 16.34 6.45
C GLY A 199 -7.02 17.76 6.49
N ILE A 200 -7.85 18.09 7.50
CA ILE A 200 -8.32 19.46 7.71
C ILE A 200 -7.14 20.39 8.03
N GLY A 201 -6.22 19.96 8.90
CA GLY A 201 -5.00 20.72 9.20
C GLY A 201 -4.14 20.96 7.97
N TYR A 202 -3.97 19.96 7.11
CA TYR A 202 -3.18 20.04 5.87
C TYR A 202 -3.84 20.95 4.83
N VAL A 203 -5.16 20.91 4.67
CA VAL A 203 -5.90 21.82 3.80
C VAL A 203 -5.83 23.25 4.31
N VAL A 204 -5.86 23.49 5.63
CA VAL A 204 -5.66 24.83 6.21
C VAL A 204 -4.21 25.29 6.01
N LEU A 205 -3.22 24.41 6.16
CA LEU A 205 -1.80 24.76 5.97
C LEU A 205 -1.45 25.08 4.51
N LEU A 206 -2.02 24.34 3.56
CA LEU A 206 -1.88 24.62 2.13
C LEU A 206 -2.74 25.81 1.67
N GLY A 207 -3.94 25.96 2.22
CA GLY A 207 -4.84 27.09 1.93
C GLY A 207 -4.34 28.42 2.49
N ALA A 208 -3.66 28.40 3.63
CA ALA A 208 -3.03 29.59 4.22
C ALA A 208 -1.76 30.04 3.47
N GLY A 209 -1.19 29.20 2.59
CA GLY A 209 -0.03 29.55 1.76
C GLY A 209 -0.35 30.38 0.51
N VAL A 210 -1.64 30.54 0.14
CA VAL A 210 -2.08 31.26 -1.07
C VAL A 210 -3.11 32.35 -0.75
N ILE A 211 -2.99 33.00 0.41
CA ILE A 211 -3.68 34.28 0.64
C ILE A 211 -2.61 35.34 0.77
N LYS A 212 -2.23 35.90 -0.39
CA LYS A 212 -1.57 37.19 -0.47
C LYS A 212 -2.50 38.20 0.22
N THR A 213 -2.06 38.64 1.38
CA THR A 213 -2.68 39.66 2.22
C THR A 213 -2.68 41.00 1.50
N GLU A 214 -3.81 41.36 0.90
CA GLU A 214 -4.17 42.77 0.76
C GLU A 214 -5.02 43.16 1.97
N GLY A 215 -4.59 44.24 2.63
CA GLY A 215 -5.08 44.68 3.91
C GLY A 215 -6.57 45.08 3.91
N GLY A 216 -7.21 44.80 5.05
CA GLY A 216 -8.57 45.24 5.32
C GLY A 216 -8.89 45.07 6.80
N SER A 217 -8.65 46.13 7.55
CA SER A 217 -9.00 46.33 8.96
C SER A 217 -10.49 46.14 9.25
N ASN A 218 -10.87 45.28 10.22
CA ASN A 218 -11.64 45.68 11.41
C ASN A 218 -11.92 44.51 12.39
N PRO A 219 -11.86 44.71 13.72
CA PRO A 219 -12.35 43.76 14.71
C PRO A 219 -13.75 44.14 15.24
N ARG A 220 -14.69 43.20 15.18
CA ARG A 220 -15.91 43.15 16.04
C ARG A 220 -16.13 41.68 16.37
N ARG A 221 -15.87 41.18 17.60
CA ARG A 221 -16.52 41.46 18.89
C ARG A 221 -18.03 41.20 18.86
N GLY A 222 -18.42 40.06 19.44
CA GLY A 222 -19.79 39.63 19.77
C GLY A 222 -19.83 38.10 19.77
N GLY A 223 -19.93 37.35 20.87
CA GLY A 223 -20.55 37.64 22.16
C GLY A 223 -21.98 37.13 22.15
N GLY A 224 -22.25 36.03 22.88
CA GLY A 224 -23.59 35.50 23.13
C GLY A 224 -23.77 34.09 22.55
N GLY A 225 -24.33 33.12 23.24
CA GLY A 225 -24.97 33.10 24.55
C GLY A 225 -25.51 31.69 24.78
N GLY A 226 -25.44 31.22 26.02
CA GLY A 226 -25.94 29.90 26.42
C GLY A 226 -27.47 29.77 26.29
N GLY A 227 -27.93 28.53 26.19
CA GLY A 227 -29.36 28.20 26.16
C GLY A 227 -29.64 26.75 26.53
N LYS A 228 -29.53 26.41 27.82
CA LYS A 228 -30.18 25.24 28.42
C LYS A 228 -31.70 25.47 28.48
N LYS A 229 -32.51 24.52 27.98
CA LYS A 229 -33.89 24.22 28.44
C LYS A 229 -34.11 22.72 28.21
N LYS A 230 -34.07 21.84 29.23
CA LYS A 230 -35.14 21.46 30.19
C LYS A 230 -36.52 21.22 29.57
N ARG A 231 -36.85 19.91 29.50
CA ARG A 231 -38.09 19.23 29.93
C ARG A 231 -39.42 19.99 29.81
N GLY A 232 -40.30 19.43 28.99
CA GLY A 232 -41.73 19.19 29.28
C GLY A 232 -41.98 17.72 29.04
#